data_AF-A0A1G8CF60-F1
#
_entry.id   AF-A0A1G8CF60-F1
#
_cell.length_a   1.000
_cell.length_b   1.000
_cell.length_c   1.000
_cell.angle_alpha   90.00
_cell.angle_beta   90.00
_cell.angle_gamma   90.00
#
_symmetry.space_group_name_H-M   'P 1'
#
loop_
_entity.id
_entity.type
_entity.pdbx_description
1 polymer ?
#
loop_
_entity_poly.entity_id
_entity_poly.type
_entity_poly.pdbx_seq_one_letter_code
_entity_poly.pdbx_strand_id
1 'polypeptide(L)'
;MGIAISKNIVDFGLYTYGKDYYDAAKVLKGQVSSSIPYHIMLALAVECFLKSIRTEVEWHSRVANKVRHTKREHDHAKIFHKLEVNFPDDAAFLETKYAETYYRSFKEDLKLNKDVFSLRRYPYSAKGEIPRMPIPETAEELLFGMQYKNDIAVYETQLEDVAEFLHSILGPYFS
;
A
#
# COMPACT_ATOMS: atom_id res chain seq x y z
N MET A 1 11.94 17.75 31.55
CA MET A 1 11.20 18.00 30.29
C MET A 1 10.35 16.79 30.00
N GLY A 2 9.03 16.98 29.81
CA GLY A 2 8.07 15.87 29.65
C GLY A 2 8.05 15.32 28.22
N ILE A 3 7.80 14.01 28.10
CA ILE A 3 7.43 13.35 26.84
C ILE A 3 5.91 13.42 26.73
N ALA A 4 5.40 13.84 25.57
CA ALA A 4 3.97 13.83 25.25
C ALA A 4 3.70 12.94 24.02
N ILE A 5 2.53 12.32 23.97
CA ILE A 5 2.10 11.47 22.85
C ILE A 5 0.78 12.03 22.31
N SER A 6 0.76 12.42 21.04
CA SER A 6 -0.48 12.72 20.33
C SER A 6 -0.97 11.47 19.59
N LYS A 7 -2.26 11.15 19.74
CA LYS A 7 -2.90 10.02 19.07
C LYS A 7 -3.87 10.55 18.02
N ASN A 8 -3.49 10.44 16.76
CA ASN A 8 -4.35 10.85 15.66
C ASN A 8 -5.16 9.64 15.20
N ILE A 9 -6.46 9.82 14.96
CA ILE A 9 -7.25 8.76 14.31
C ILE A 9 -6.72 8.54 12.89
N VAL A 10 -6.43 9.64 12.18
CA VAL A 10 -5.73 9.67 10.90
C VAL A 10 -4.63 10.73 10.96
N ASP A 11 -3.41 10.38 10.60
CA ASP A 11 -2.28 11.30 10.52
C ASP A 11 -2.35 12.18 9.28
N PHE A 12 -2.34 13.49 9.49
CA PHE A 12 -2.41 14.47 8.41
C PHE A 12 -1.25 14.35 7.41
N GLY A 13 -0.02 14.15 7.91
CA GLY A 13 1.17 14.11 7.06
C GLY A 13 1.17 12.89 6.15
N LEU A 14 0.96 11.70 6.72
CA LEU A 14 0.88 10.45 5.94
C LEU A 14 -0.30 10.45 4.98
N TYR A 15 -1.46 10.96 5.40
CA TYR A 15 -2.61 11.09 4.50
C TYR A 15 -2.31 12.01 3.31
N THR A 16 -1.72 13.18 3.55
CA THR A 16 -1.39 14.15 2.49
C THR A 16 -0.45 13.55 1.46
N TYR A 17 0.61 12.86 1.89
CA TYR A 17 1.50 12.14 0.98
C TYR A 17 0.77 11.04 0.20
N GLY A 18 -0.12 10.28 0.85
CA GLY A 18 -0.94 9.27 0.18
C GLY A 18 -1.83 9.88 -0.90
N LYS A 19 -2.44 11.04 -0.62
CA LYS A 19 -3.25 11.79 -1.58
C LYS A 19 -2.42 12.27 -2.76
N ASP A 20 -1.23 12.82 -2.53
CA ASP A 20 -0.35 13.28 -3.62
C ASP A 20 0.03 12.13 -4.56
N TYR A 21 0.34 10.94 -4.01
CA TYR A 21 0.62 9.75 -4.82
C TYR A 21 -0.62 9.27 -5.59
N TYR A 22 -1.80 9.30 -4.95
CA TYR A 22 -3.06 8.92 -5.61
C TYR A 22 -3.41 9.88 -6.75
N ASP A 23 -3.24 11.19 -6.54
CA ASP A 23 -3.45 12.21 -7.56
C ASP A 23 -2.45 12.06 -8.72
N ALA A 24 -1.18 11.79 -8.42
CA ALA A 24 -0.17 11.49 -9.43
C ALA A 24 -0.51 10.21 -10.23
N ALA A 25 -1.00 9.17 -9.58
CA ALA A 25 -1.44 7.94 -10.25
C ALA A 25 -2.55 8.24 -11.28
N LYS A 26 -3.57 9.01 -10.90
CA LYS A 26 -4.66 9.41 -11.81
C LYS A 26 -4.14 10.13 -13.06
N VAL A 27 -3.11 10.97 -12.93
CA VAL A 27 -2.47 11.65 -14.07
C VAL A 27 -1.71 10.66 -14.96
N LEU A 28 -1.08 9.63 -14.39
CA LEU A 28 -0.33 8.63 -15.16
C LEU A 28 -1.22 7.63 -15.91
N LYS A 29 -2.48 7.46 -15.48
CA LYS A 29 -3.43 6.50 -16.07
C LYS A 29 -3.61 6.77 -17.57
N GLY A 30 -3.26 5.79 -18.40
CA GLY A 30 -3.41 5.86 -19.86
C GLY A 30 -2.46 6.80 -20.61
N GLN A 31 -1.51 7.45 -19.91
CA GLN A 31 -0.57 8.41 -20.52
C GLN A 31 0.81 7.81 -20.82
N VAL A 32 1.19 6.73 -20.14
CA VAL A 32 2.50 6.08 -20.28
C VAL A 32 2.41 4.74 -20.97
N SER A 33 3.42 4.42 -21.79
CA SER A 33 3.57 3.12 -22.46
C SER A 33 3.79 1.95 -21.49
N SER A 34 4.15 2.25 -20.24
CA SER A 34 4.29 1.28 -19.16
C SER A 34 3.34 1.64 -18.01
N SER A 35 2.58 0.65 -17.55
CA SER A 35 1.72 0.77 -16.37
C SER A 35 2.48 0.70 -15.04
N ILE A 36 3.80 0.46 -15.06
CA ILE A 36 4.61 0.33 -13.83
C ILE A 36 4.57 1.58 -12.95
N PRO A 37 4.86 2.81 -13.46
CA PRO A 37 4.82 4.01 -12.62
C PRO A 37 3.43 4.24 -12.03
N TYR A 38 2.39 3.95 -12.81
CA TYR A 38 1.00 4.05 -12.37
C TYR A 38 0.72 3.11 -11.17
N HIS A 39 1.06 1.83 -11.29
CA HIS A 39 0.87 0.84 -10.24
C HIS A 39 1.68 1.15 -8.98
N ILE A 40 2.91 1.65 -9.14
CA ILE A 40 3.75 2.05 -8.00
C ILE A 40 3.13 3.22 -7.25
N MET A 41 2.59 4.22 -7.96
CA MET A 41 1.97 5.38 -7.32
C MET A 41 0.70 4.98 -6.56
N LEU A 42 -0.13 4.08 -7.10
CA LEU A 42 -1.27 3.54 -6.36
C LEU A 42 -0.82 2.76 -5.12
N ALA A 43 0.20 1.90 -5.24
CA ALA A 43 0.68 1.13 -4.11
C ALA A 43 1.25 2.03 -2.99
N LEU A 44 2.00 3.07 -3.35
CA LEU A 44 2.47 4.09 -2.41
C LEU A 44 1.31 4.82 -1.71
N ALA A 45 0.28 5.19 -2.47
CA ALA A 45 -0.91 5.82 -1.91
C ALA A 45 -1.57 4.92 -0.85
N VAL A 46 -1.83 3.65 -1.18
CA VAL A 46 -2.40 2.65 -0.26
C VAL A 46 -1.55 2.47 0.99
N GLU A 47 -0.23 2.34 0.83
CA GLU A 47 0.70 2.23 1.96
C GLU A 47 0.60 3.45 2.89
N CYS A 48 0.62 4.66 2.34
CA CYS A 48 0.51 5.91 3.10
C CYS A 48 -0.84 6.04 3.81
N PHE A 49 -1.95 5.74 3.13
CA PHE A 49 -3.28 5.77 3.73
C PHE A 49 -3.40 4.78 4.88
N LEU A 50 -3.01 3.52 4.70
CA LEU A 50 -3.05 2.52 5.77
C LEU A 50 -2.17 2.92 6.95
N LYS A 51 -0.97 3.46 6.69
CA LYS A 51 -0.06 3.93 7.74
C LYS A 51 -0.54 5.18 8.46
N SER A 52 -1.41 5.98 7.84
CA SER A 52 -1.94 7.18 8.48
C SER A 52 -2.88 6.85 9.65
N ILE A 53 -3.55 5.70 9.61
CA ILE A 53 -4.55 5.29 10.61
C ILE A 53 -3.86 4.97 11.94
N ARG A 54 -4.37 5.55 13.03
CA ARG A 54 -3.88 5.33 14.42
C ARG A 54 -2.38 5.59 14.60
N THR A 55 -1.85 6.55 13.85
CA THR A 55 -0.48 7.00 14.04
C THR A 55 -0.32 7.77 15.34
N GLU A 56 0.74 7.47 16.08
CA GLU A 56 1.13 8.24 17.26
C GLU A 56 2.37 9.08 16.98
N VAL A 57 2.38 10.32 17.45
CA VAL A 57 3.57 11.17 17.40
C VAL A 57 4.06 11.42 18.82
N GLU A 58 5.32 11.07 19.06
CA GLU A 58 6.03 11.30 20.30
C GLU A 58 6.75 12.64 20.21
N TRP A 59 6.46 13.51 21.18
CA TRP A 59 6.96 14.86 21.28
C TRP A 59 7.92 14.97 22.47
N HIS A 60 9.04 15.65 22.25
CA HIS A 60 9.91 16.10 23.31
C HIS A 60 9.81 17.63 23.40
N SER A 61 9.12 18.13 24.43
CA SER A 61 8.73 19.54 24.50
C SER A 61 7.91 19.92 23.24
N ARG A 62 8.33 20.93 22.48
CA ARG A 62 7.66 21.40 21.24
C ARG A 62 8.18 20.74 19.96
N VAL A 63 9.08 19.75 20.07
CA VAL A 63 9.72 19.11 18.91
C VAL A 63 9.17 17.70 18.73
N ALA A 64 8.64 17.41 17.55
CA ALA A 64 8.28 16.04 17.18
C ALA A 64 9.55 15.21 17.07
N ASN A 65 9.64 14.14 17.87
CA ASN A 65 10.82 13.28 17.96
C ASN A 65 10.65 12.00 17.16
N LYS A 66 9.47 11.36 17.25
CA LYS A 66 9.24 10.05 16.64
C LYS A 66 7.79 9.83 16.26
N VAL A 67 7.56 9.42 15.01
CA VAL A 67 6.27 8.88 14.58
C VAL A 67 6.27 7.36 14.79
N ARG A 68 5.20 6.84 15.41
CA ARG A 68 4.94 5.41 15.61
C ARG A 68 3.79 5.01 14.67
N HIS A 69 4.18 4.22 13.68
CA HIS A 69 3.30 3.51 12.74
C HIS A 69 3.95 2.13 12.49
N THR A 70 3.46 1.38 11.51
CA THR A 70 4.04 0.10 11.07
C THR A 70 5.38 0.28 10.33
N LYS A 71 6.39 0.81 11.02
CA LYS A 71 7.73 1.09 10.46
C LYS A 71 8.35 -0.18 9.87
N ARG A 72 8.92 -0.04 8.66
CA ARG A 72 9.59 -1.08 7.86
C ARG A 72 8.70 -2.17 7.25
N GLU A 73 7.38 -2.05 7.35
CA GLU A 73 6.48 -2.92 6.61
C GLU A 73 5.98 -2.21 5.34
N HIS A 74 5.99 -2.92 4.23
CA HIS A 74 5.52 -2.45 2.92
C HIS A 74 4.45 -3.37 2.34
N ASP A 75 4.29 -4.57 2.88
CA ASP A 75 3.21 -5.49 2.53
C ASP A 75 1.90 -4.91 3.10
N HIS A 76 1.00 -4.48 2.20
CA HIS A 76 -0.24 -3.83 2.58
C HIS A 76 -1.12 -4.72 3.48
N ALA A 77 -1.14 -6.03 3.23
CA ALA A 77 -1.89 -6.97 4.05
C ALA A 77 -1.31 -7.07 5.46
N LYS A 78 0.02 -7.04 5.62
CA LYS A 78 0.66 -7.00 6.95
C LYS A 78 0.47 -5.66 7.66
N ILE A 79 0.44 -4.54 6.93
CA ILE A 79 0.12 -3.24 7.53
C ILE A 79 -1.30 -3.28 8.09
N PHE A 80 -2.27 -3.73 7.29
CA PHE A 80 -3.66 -3.86 7.73
C PHE A 80 -3.82 -4.88 8.87
N HIS A 81 -3.11 -6.00 8.83
CA HIS A 81 -3.14 -6.98 9.91
C HIS A 81 -2.71 -6.40 11.26
N LYS A 82 -1.75 -5.48 11.28
CA LYS A 82 -1.38 -4.76 12.52
C LYS A 82 -2.49 -3.83 12.99
N LEU A 83 -3.29 -3.26 12.09
CA LEU A 83 -4.48 -2.51 12.45
C LEU A 83 -5.54 -3.45 13.06
N GLU A 84 -5.80 -4.61 12.44
CA GLU A 84 -6.72 -5.64 12.98
C GLU A 84 -6.36 -6.04 14.42
N VAL A 85 -5.07 -6.28 14.69
CA VAL A 85 -4.61 -6.75 16.01
C VAL A 85 -4.68 -5.66 17.07
N ASN A 86 -4.29 -4.42 16.73
CA ASN A 86 -4.17 -3.34 17.73
C ASN A 86 -5.44 -2.49 17.87
N PHE A 87 -6.26 -2.43 16.82
CA PHE A 87 -7.45 -1.58 16.70
C PHE A 87 -8.56 -2.31 15.93
N PRO A 88 -9.10 -3.42 16.48
CA PRO A 88 -10.02 -4.31 15.77
C PRO A 88 -11.31 -3.62 15.29
N ASP A 89 -11.82 -2.64 16.05
CA ASP A 89 -13.05 -1.92 15.69
C ASP A 89 -12.86 -1.06 14.43
N ASP A 90 -11.71 -0.39 14.28
CA ASP A 90 -11.41 0.39 13.08
C ASP A 90 -11.20 -0.51 11.86
N ALA A 91 -10.54 -1.66 12.06
CA ALA A 91 -10.36 -2.65 11.00
C ALA A 91 -11.70 -3.24 10.55
N ALA A 92 -12.59 -3.59 11.49
CA ALA A 92 -13.93 -4.10 11.20
C ALA A 92 -14.79 -3.05 10.49
N PHE A 93 -14.68 -1.77 10.87
CA PHE A 93 -15.33 -0.68 10.16
C PHE A 93 -14.87 -0.58 8.70
N LEU A 94 -13.55 -0.66 8.45
CA LEU A 94 -13.01 -0.61 7.09
C LEU A 94 -13.47 -1.81 6.24
N GLU A 95 -13.40 -3.03 6.79
CA GLU A 95 -13.89 -4.23 6.09
C GLU A 95 -15.38 -4.11 5.74
N THR A 96 -16.19 -3.65 6.69
CA THR A 96 -17.64 -3.51 6.48
C THR A 96 -17.92 -2.46 5.39
N LYS A 97 -17.30 -1.28 5.48
CA LYS A 97 -17.51 -0.21 4.50
C LYS A 97 -17.02 -0.56 3.10
N TYR A 98 -15.90 -1.28 3.02
CA TYR A 98 -15.38 -1.76 1.74
C TYR A 98 -16.32 -2.80 1.13
N ALA A 99 -16.79 -3.77 1.93
CA ALA A 99 -17.73 -4.79 1.48
C ALA A 99 -19.09 -4.19 1.06
N GLU A 100 -19.57 -3.16 1.76
CA GLU A 100 -20.76 -2.40 1.36
C GLU A 100 -20.59 -1.69 0.01
N THR A 101 -19.37 -1.23 -0.30
CA THR A 101 -19.09 -0.44 -1.52
C THR A 101 -18.79 -1.33 -2.73
N TYR A 102 -17.95 -2.35 -2.55
CA TYR A 102 -17.41 -3.17 -3.65
C TYR A 102 -17.90 -4.61 -3.66
N TYR A 103 -18.66 -5.05 -2.65
CA TYR A 103 -19.14 -6.44 -2.49
C TYR A 103 -18.02 -7.49 -2.48
N ARG A 104 -16.82 -7.10 -2.01
CA ARG A 104 -15.62 -7.95 -1.89
C ARG A 104 -14.97 -7.76 -0.51
N SER A 105 -14.00 -8.62 -0.18
CA SER A 105 -13.22 -8.48 1.06
C SER A 105 -12.07 -7.48 0.86
N PHE A 106 -11.95 -6.52 1.78
CA PHE A 106 -10.88 -5.54 1.75
C PHE A 106 -9.52 -6.22 1.94
N LYS A 107 -9.42 -7.12 2.92
CA LYS A 107 -8.24 -7.93 3.18
C LYS A 107 -7.78 -8.77 1.99
N GLU A 108 -8.70 -9.41 1.27
CA GLU A 108 -8.32 -10.20 0.09
C GLU A 108 -7.79 -9.30 -1.05
N ASP A 109 -8.43 -8.16 -1.29
CA ASP A 109 -7.97 -7.20 -2.30
C ASP A 109 -6.60 -6.60 -1.94
N LEU A 110 -6.33 -6.35 -0.65
CA LEU A 110 -5.01 -5.97 -0.15
C LEU A 110 -3.96 -7.07 -0.36
N LYS A 111 -4.32 -8.35 -0.16
CA LYS A 111 -3.41 -9.49 -0.36
C LYS A 111 -3.00 -9.66 -1.82
N LEU A 112 -3.94 -9.46 -2.76
CA LEU A 112 -3.69 -9.59 -4.20
C LEU A 112 -2.56 -8.66 -4.68
N ASN A 113 -2.47 -7.45 -4.11
CA ASN A 113 -1.51 -6.43 -4.51
C ASN A 113 -0.43 -6.12 -3.45
N LYS A 114 -0.26 -7.00 -2.45
CA LYS A 114 0.61 -6.74 -1.29
C LYS A 114 2.09 -6.51 -1.63
N ASP A 115 2.54 -7.09 -2.74
CA ASP A 115 3.94 -7.05 -3.18
C ASP A 115 4.19 -6.11 -4.37
N VAL A 116 3.16 -5.38 -4.84
CA VAL A 116 3.29 -4.47 -5.99
C VAL A 116 4.38 -3.44 -5.73
N PHE A 117 4.36 -2.80 -4.56
CA PHE A 117 5.40 -1.84 -4.20
C PHE A 117 6.78 -2.49 -4.09
N SER A 118 6.92 -3.68 -3.48
CA SER A 118 8.22 -4.27 -3.23
C SER A 118 8.87 -4.85 -4.50
N LEU A 119 8.09 -5.49 -5.37
CA LEU A 119 8.57 -6.27 -6.50
C LEU A 119 8.53 -5.55 -7.85
N ARG A 120 7.63 -4.57 -8.06
CA ARG A 120 7.56 -3.83 -9.34
C ARG A 120 8.51 -2.64 -9.44
N ARG A 121 9.15 -2.24 -8.34
CA ARG A 121 10.10 -1.09 -8.31
C ARG A 121 11.39 -1.33 -9.09
N TYR A 122 11.86 -2.57 -9.13
CA TYR A 122 13.15 -2.90 -9.71
C TYR A 122 13.02 -4.11 -10.64
N PRO A 123 13.75 -4.13 -11.76
CA PRO A 123 13.83 -5.33 -12.60
C PRO A 123 14.58 -6.48 -11.91
N TYR A 124 15.28 -6.21 -10.79
CA TYR A 124 16.11 -7.18 -10.06
C TYR A 124 15.53 -7.49 -8.69
N SER A 125 15.66 -8.76 -8.26
CA SER A 125 15.24 -9.14 -6.91
C SER A 125 16.04 -8.38 -5.84
N ALA A 126 15.49 -8.28 -4.62
CA ALA A 126 16.17 -7.62 -3.51
C ALA A 126 17.53 -8.26 -3.14
N LYS A 127 17.82 -9.47 -3.62
CA LYS A 127 19.11 -10.15 -3.46
C LYS A 127 20.15 -9.75 -4.51
N GLY A 128 19.80 -8.85 -5.44
CA GLY A 128 20.68 -8.43 -6.53
C GLY A 128 20.92 -9.53 -7.56
N GLU A 129 20.06 -10.55 -7.60
CA GLU A 129 20.13 -11.61 -8.60
C GLU A 129 19.84 -10.97 -9.96
N ILE A 130 20.85 -10.93 -10.84
CA ILE A 130 20.63 -10.65 -12.25
C ILE A 130 19.76 -11.78 -12.77
N PRO A 131 18.58 -11.51 -13.36
CA PRO A 131 17.83 -12.52 -14.07
C PRO A 131 18.74 -13.08 -15.16
N ARG A 132 19.34 -14.25 -14.91
CA ARG A 132 19.90 -15.06 -15.98
C ARG A 132 18.70 -15.38 -16.86
N MET A 133 18.83 -15.29 -18.19
CA MET A 133 17.86 -15.97 -19.06
C MET A 133 17.81 -17.41 -18.57
N PRO A 134 16.73 -17.82 -17.92
CA PRO A 134 16.64 -19.21 -17.52
C PRO A 134 16.56 -20.00 -18.82
N ILE A 135 17.18 -21.17 -18.85
CA ILE A 135 16.92 -22.11 -19.94
C ILE A 135 15.61 -22.76 -19.53
N PRO A 136 14.55 -22.75 -20.34
CA PRO A 136 13.30 -23.40 -19.98
C PRO A 136 13.58 -24.87 -19.63
N GLU A 137 13.25 -25.29 -18.41
CA GLU A 137 13.47 -26.67 -17.94
C GLU A 137 12.17 -27.48 -18.00
N THR A 138 11.02 -26.82 -18.14
CA THR A 138 9.69 -27.44 -18.17
C THR A 138 8.93 -27.14 -19.47
N ALA A 139 7.95 -28.00 -19.78
CA ALA A 139 7.06 -27.81 -20.93
C ALA A 139 6.19 -26.54 -20.78
N GLU A 140 5.75 -26.21 -19.56
CA GLU A 140 5.06 -24.95 -19.31
C GLU A 140 5.93 -23.71 -19.55
N GLU A 141 7.20 -23.71 -19.12
CA GLU A 141 8.11 -22.58 -19.36
C GLU A 141 8.44 -22.39 -20.85
N LEU A 142 8.49 -23.47 -21.62
CA LEU A 142 8.62 -23.45 -23.08
C LEU A 142 7.39 -22.84 -23.77
N LEU A 143 6.20 -23.14 -23.25
CA LEU A 143 4.92 -22.73 -23.85
C LEU A 143 4.49 -21.31 -23.44
N PHE A 144 4.78 -20.90 -22.21
CA PHE A 144 4.25 -19.68 -21.60
C PHE A 144 5.34 -18.67 -21.19
N GLY A 145 6.61 -19.00 -21.41
CA GLY A 145 7.75 -18.20 -20.98
C GLY A 145 8.08 -18.40 -19.50
N MET A 146 9.19 -17.82 -19.06
CA MET A 146 9.65 -17.94 -17.68
C MET A 146 9.29 -16.70 -16.87
N GLN A 147 8.72 -16.92 -15.70
CA GLN A 147 8.27 -15.85 -14.82
C GLN A 147 9.44 -15.38 -13.94
N TYR A 148 9.82 -14.11 -14.05
CA TYR A 148 10.83 -13.54 -13.15
C TYR A 148 10.22 -13.31 -11.76
N LYS A 149 11.01 -13.47 -10.70
CA LYS A 149 10.53 -13.26 -9.31
C LYS A 149 9.87 -11.89 -9.07
N ASN A 150 10.25 -10.88 -9.85
CA ASN A 150 9.71 -9.52 -9.78
C ASN A 150 8.62 -9.22 -10.81
N ASP A 151 8.34 -10.18 -11.70
CA ASP A 151 7.27 -10.10 -12.69
C ASP A 151 5.99 -10.71 -12.10
N ILE A 152 5.40 -9.96 -11.18
CA ILE A 152 4.15 -10.31 -10.52
C ILE A 152 2.95 -9.78 -11.28
N ALA A 153 1.85 -10.51 -11.23
CA ALA A 153 0.56 -10.01 -11.66
C ALA A 153 0.17 -8.80 -10.80
N VAL A 154 -0.35 -7.75 -11.45
CA VAL A 154 -0.96 -6.61 -10.77
C VAL A 154 -2.46 -6.67 -11.03
N TYR A 155 -3.24 -6.76 -9.96
CA TYR A 155 -4.69 -6.77 -10.02
C TYR A 155 -5.17 -5.31 -9.99
N GLU A 156 -5.08 -4.66 -11.15
CA GLU A 156 -5.22 -3.20 -11.30
C GLU A 156 -6.53 -2.67 -10.72
N THR A 157 -7.68 -3.28 -11.06
CA THR A 157 -8.98 -2.87 -10.53
C THR A 157 -9.03 -2.91 -9.01
N GLN A 158 -8.55 -3.99 -8.39
CA GLN A 158 -8.51 -4.12 -6.93
C GLN A 158 -7.57 -3.09 -6.29
N LEU A 159 -6.45 -2.78 -6.95
CA LEU A 159 -5.51 -1.76 -6.47
C LEU A 159 -6.11 -0.35 -6.53
N GLU A 160 -6.84 -0.05 -7.62
CA GLU A 160 -7.58 1.21 -7.79
C GLU A 160 -8.69 1.35 -6.75
N ASP A 161 -9.54 0.32 -6.61
CA ASP A 161 -10.67 0.31 -5.68
C ASP A 161 -10.20 0.50 -4.23
N VAL A 162 -9.11 -0.17 -3.82
CA VAL A 162 -8.52 0.00 -2.49
C VAL A 162 -8.01 1.43 -2.28
N ALA A 163 -7.33 2.01 -3.27
CA ALA A 163 -6.78 3.37 -3.16
C ALA A 163 -7.89 4.42 -3.09
N GLU A 164 -8.91 4.30 -3.95
CA GLU A 164 -10.08 5.18 -3.96
C GLU A 164 -10.88 5.07 -2.66
N PHE A 165 -11.14 3.86 -2.20
CA PHE A 165 -11.81 3.60 -0.94
C PHE A 165 -11.13 4.31 0.23
N LEU A 166 -9.82 4.07 0.40
CA LEU A 166 -9.07 4.65 1.51
C LEU A 166 -9.01 6.18 1.42
N HIS A 167 -8.83 6.73 0.22
CA HIS A 167 -8.88 8.18 0.01
C HIS A 167 -10.24 8.77 0.43
N SER A 168 -11.34 8.11 0.05
CA SER A 168 -12.70 8.57 0.33
C SER A 168 -13.10 8.46 1.81
N ILE A 169 -12.66 7.40 2.50
CA ILE A 169 -12.97 7.16 3.91
C ILE A 169 -12.12 8.05 4.83
N LEU A 170 -10.87 8.30 4.47
CA LEU A 170 -9.94 9.04 5.33
C LEU A 170 -9.97 10.55 5.07
N GLY A 171 -10.35 11.01 3.88
CA GLY A 171 -10.43 12.44 3.55
C GLY A 171 -11.31 13.30 4.48
N PRO A 172 -12.48 12.82 4.92
CA PRO A 172 -13.36 13.57 5.83
C PRO A 172 -12.72 13.98 7.17
N TYR A 173 -11.61 13.37 7.59
CA TYR A 173 -10.91 13.78 8.81
C TYR A 173 -10.19 15.15 8.71
N PHE A 174 -10.07 15.69 7.49
CA PHE A 174 -9.36 16.95 7.20
C PHE A 174 -10.19 17.92 6.36
N SER A 175 -11.51 17.66 6.26
CA SER A 175 -12.48 18.46 5.51
C SER A 175 -13.16 19.52 6.38
#